data_AF-A0A5P9HVA4-F1
#
_entry.id   AF-A0A5P9HVA4-F1
#
_cell.length_a   1.000
_cell.length_b   1.000
_cell.length_c   1.000
_cell.angle_alpha   90.00
_cell.angle_beta   90.00
_cell.angle_gamma   90.00
#
_symmetry.space_group_name_H-M   'P 1'
#
loop_
_entity.id
_entity.type
_entity.pdbx_description
1 polymer ?
#
loop_
_entity_poly.entity_id
_entity_poly.type
_entity_poly.pdbx_seq_one_letter_code
_entity_poly.pdbx_strand_id
1 'polypeptide(L)'
;MAQDFNQIDDKSEFLSVVADKNLTRFGINVTVTPSGQIEGKAFGRPVTGAWQWKSGFFCRDLYWGQRNLGPNCQAVRVQGSTVRFISDQGNGEYADLRLQ
;
A
#
# COMPACT_ATOMS: atom_id res chain seq x y z
N MET A 1 19.32 13.28 11.83
CA MET A 1 18.89 13.63 10.46
C MET A 1 17.46 13.13 10.34
N ALA A 2 16.48 14.00 10.07
CA ALA A 2 15.15 13.53 9.71
C ALA A 2 15.32 12.77 8.39
N GLN A 3 15.01 11.47 8.36
CA GLN A 3 14.92 10.78 7.07
C GLN A 3 13.66 11.32 6.42
N ASP A 4 13.74 11.98 5.29
CA ASP A 4 12.52 12.34 4.57
C ASP A 4 11.94 11.08 3.90
N PHE A 5 10.63 11.11 3.66
CA PHE A 5 9.96 10.08 2.87
C PHE A 5 10.33 10.27 1.39
N ASN A 6 11.02 9.29 0.81
CA ASN A 6 11.35 9.28 -0.62
C ASN A 6 10.13 8.80 -1.42
N GLN A 7 9.78 9.51 -2.48
CA GLN A 7 8.70 9.09 -3.37
C GLN A 7 9.14 7.92 -4.25
N ILE A 8 8.25 6.94 -4.41
CA ILE A 8 8.39 5.83 -5.36
C ILE A 8 7.34 6.01 -6.45
N ASP A 9 7.77 6.23 -7.68
CA ASP A 9 6.92 6.29 -8.87
C ASP A 9 7.19 5.16 -9.88
N ASP A 10 8.15 4.28 -9.61
CA ASP A 10 8.41 3.09 -10.41
C ASP A 10 7.88 1.80 -9.76
N LYS A 11 7.33 0.91 -10.60
CA LYS A 11 6.78 -0.38 -10.17
C LYS A 11 7.87 -1.32 -9.64
N SER A 12 9.02 -1.38 -10.33
CA SER A 12 10.12 -2.28 -9.96
C SER A 12 10.73 -1.87 -8.62
N GLU A 13 10.91 -0.57 -8.42
CA GLU A 13 11.35 0.00 -7.14
C GLU A 13 10.36 -0.34 -6.03
N PHE A 14 9.06 -0.13 -6.24
CA PHE A 14 8.04 -0.49 -5.26
C PHE A 14 8.11 -1.98 -4.89
N LEU A 15 8.17 -2.87 -5.88
CA LEU A 15 8.26 -4.30 -5.65
C LEU A 15 9.52 -4.69 -4.88
N SER A 16 10.66 -4.04 -5.15
CA SER A 16 11.90 -4.30 -4.40
C SER A 16 11.77 -4.00 -2.90
N VAL A 17 10.84 -3.12 -2.53
CA VAL A 17 10.57 -2.73 -1.15
C VAL A 17 9.57 -3.67 -0.48
N VAL A 18 8.54 -4.13 -1.20
CA VAL A 18 7.35 -4.78 -0.61
C VAL A 18 7.18 -6.27 -0.91
N ALA A 19 7.80 -6.84 -1.95
CA ALA A 19 7.42 -8.14 -2.50
C ALA A 19 7.49 -9.31 -1.50
N ASP A 20 8.43 -9.28 -0.56
CA ASP A 20 8.65 -10.33 0.43
C ASP A 20 8.27 -9.88 1.86
N LYS A 21 7.45 -8.83 1.98
CA LYS A 21 7.16 -8.18 3.27
C LYS A 21 5.67 -8.06 3.54
N ASN A 22 5.33 -8.08 4.82
CA ASN A 22 4.03 -7.68 5.31
C ASN A 22 4.01 -6.18 5.58
N LEU A 23 2.91 -5.54 5.19
CA LEU A 23 2.63 -4.14 5.42
C LEU A 23 1.66 -4.05 6.59
N THR A 24 2.11 -3.50 7.71
CA THR A 24 1.45 -3.67 9.00
C THR A 24 1.39 -2.40 9.83
N ARG A 25 0.28 -2.22 10.55
CA ARG A 25 0.00 -1.12 11.48
C ARG A 25 -0.93 -1.68 12.56
N PHE A 26 -1.12 -0.98 13.68
CA PHE A 26 -2.10 -1.40 14.69
C PHE A 26 -3.45 -1.79 14.05
N GLY A 27 -3.81 -3.06 14.16
CA GLY A 27 -5.03 -3.63 13.58
C GLY A 27 -4.97 -3.99 12.10
N ILE A 28 -3.87 -3.78 11.37
CA ILE A 28 -3.74 -4.03 9.93
C ILE A 28 -2.53 -4.92 9.67
N ASN A 29 -2.71 -5.97 8.89
CA ASN A 29 -1.64 -6.80 8.35
C ASN A 29 -2.04 -7.25 6.95
N VAL A 30 -1.38 -6.71 5.92
CA VAL A 30 -1.65 -7.00 4.52
C VAL A 30 -0.37 -7.25 3.75
N THR A 31 -0.45 -8.05 2.71
CA THR A 31 0.63 -8.34 1.77
C THR A 31 0.22 -7.87 0.39
N VAL A 32 1.20 -7.40 -0.38
CA VAL A 32 1.01 -6.95 -1.76
C VAL A 32 1.88 -7.81 -2.65
N THR A 33 1.27 -8.61 -3.52
CA THR A 33 2.00 -9.58 -4.33
C THR A 33 2.49 -8.96 -5.65
N PRO A 34 3.61 -9.44 -6.23
CA PRO A 34 4.07 -9.00 -7.56
C PRO A 34 3.06 -9.26 -8.68
N SER A 35 2.17 -10.23 -8.51
CA SER A 35 1.10 -10.58 -9.45
C SER A 35 -0.08 -9.60 -9.45
N GLY A 36 -0.09 -8.61 -8.56
CA GLY A 36 -1.15 -7.59 -8.51
C GLY A 36 -2.26 -7.89 -7.51
N GLN A 37 -2.03 -8.73 -6.49
CA GLN A 37 -3.03 -9.05 -5.47
C GLN A 37 -2.72 -8.36 -4.15
N ILE A 38 -3.78 -8.04 -3.40
CA ILE A 38 -3.70 -7.57 -2.01
C ILE A 38 -4.47 -8.56 -1.15
N GLU A 39 -3.83 -9.07 -0.11
CA GLU A 39 -4.40 -10.06 0.79
C GLU A 39 -4.04 -9.77 2.24
N GLY A 40 -4.91 -10.10 3.18
CA GLY A 40 -4.61 -9.98 4.60
C GLY A 40 -5.84 -9.70 5.45
N LYS A 41 -5.64 -8.95 6.53
CA LYS A 41 -6.68 -8.59 7.48
C LYS A 41 -6.51 -7.16 7.99
N ALA A 42 -7.63 -6.47 8.19
CA ALA A 42 -7.70 -5.18 8.85
C ALA A 42 -8.85 -5.17 9.85
N PHE A 43 -8.59 -4.73 11.08
CA PHE A 43 -9.54 -4.63 12.19
C PHE A 43 -10.43 -5.87 12.34
N GLY A 44 -9.81 -7.05 12.28
CA GLY A 44 -10.47 -8.35 12.44
C GLY A 44 -11.24 -8.86 11.21
N ARG A 45 -11.27 -8.12 10.09
CA ARG A 45 -11.94 -8.54 8.85
C ARG A 45 -10.92 -8.83 7.74
N PRO A 46 -11.22 -9.78 6.83
CA PRO A 46 -10.35 -10.04 5.69
C PRO A 46 -10.27 -8.81 4.78
N VAL A 47 -9.08 -8.58 4.24
CA VAL A 47 -8.83 -7.61 3.17
C VAL A 47 -8.43 -8.40 1.95
N THR A 48 -9.13 -8.15 0.85
CA THR A 48 -8.79 -8.72 -0.45
C THR A 48 -8.87 -7.64 -1.51
N GLY A 49 -8.14 -7.80 -2.60
CA GLY A 49 -8.21 -6.85 -3.69
C GLY A 49 -7.14 -7.05 -4.73
N ALA A 50 -7.10 -6.11 -5.65
CA ALA A 50 -6.12 -6.08 -6.72
C ALA A 50 -5.45 -4.72 -6.78
N TRP A 51 -4.25 -4.70 -7.32
CA TRP A 51 -3.52 -3.47 -7.59
C TRP A 51 -2.80 -3.53 -8.93
N GLN A 52 -2.53 -2.35 -9.45
CA GLN A 52 -1.71 -2.13 -10.62
C GLN A 52 -0.93 -0.84 -10.45
N TRP A 53 0.23 -0.78 -11.09
CA TRP A 53 0.98 0.46 -11.18
C TRP A 53 0.55 1.23 -12.43
N LYS A 54 0.18 2.50 -12.29
CA LYS A 54 -0.25 3.32 -13.42
C LYS A 54 0.21 4.77 -13.23
N SER A 55 0.94 5.28 -14.23
CA SER A 55 1.36 6.69 -14.30
C SER A 55 2.05 7.20 -13.02
N GLY A 56 2.89 6.37 -12.39
CA GLY A 56 3.60 6.73 -11.16
C GLY A 56 2.87 6.44 -9.85
N PHE A 57 1.68 5.81 -9.90
CA PHE A 57 0.84 5.58 -8.73
C PHE A 57 0.49 4.10 -8.52
N PHE A 58 0.29 3.75 -7.26
CA PHE A 58 -0.29 2.48 -6.84
C PHE A 58 -1.82 2.56 -6.90
N CYS A 59 -2.41 2.02 -7.97
CA CYS A 59 -3.86 2.00 -8.15
C CYS A 59 -4.45 0.68 -7.66
N ARG A 60 -5.30 0.75 -6.64
CA ARG A 60 -5.84 -0.41 -5.93
C ARG A 60 -7.36 -0.41 -5.91
N ASP A 61 -7.95 -1.60 -5.93
CA ASP A 61 -9.34 -1.87 -5.59
C ASP A 61 -9.36 -2.81 -4.38
N LEU A 62 -10.17 -2.52 -3.37
CA LEU A 62 -10.15 -3.26 -2.10
C LEU A 62 -11.55 -3.61 -1.61
N TYR A 63 -11.63 -4.79 -1.03
CA TYR A 63 -12.73 -5.27 -0.21
C TYR A 63 -12.27 -5.41 1.23
N TRP A 64 -13.09 -4.92 2.16
CA TRP A 64 -12.91 -5.10 3.60
C TRP A 64 -14.10 -5.88 4.16
N GLY A 65 -13.92 -7.18 4.34
CA GLY A 65 -15.03 -8.11 4.48
C GLY A 65 -15.91 -8.08 3.23
N GLN A 66 -17.20 -7.75 3.40
CA GLN A 66 -18.15 -7.62 2.28
C GLN A 66 -18.23 -6.19 1.72
N ARG A 67 -17.56 -5.22 2.36
CA ARG A 67 -17.61 -3.82 1.95
C ARG A 67 -16.61 -3.58 0.83
N ASN A 68 -17.10 -3.17 -0.35
CA ASN A 68 -16.26 -2.64 -1.41
C ASN A 68 -15.83 -1.21 -1.05
N LEU A 69 -14.53 -0.94 -1.01
CA LEU A 69 -13.94 0.39 -0.77
C LEU A 69 -13.67 1.14 -2.08
N GLY A 70 -13.86 0.48 -3.23
CA GLY A 70 -13.71 1.03 -4.56
C GLY A 70 -12.27 1.27 -4.99
N PRO A 71 -12.08 1.70 -6.25
CA PRO A 71 -10.78 1.99 -6.80
C PRO A 71 -10.21 3.31 -6.26
N ASN A 72 -8.91 3.33 -5.97
CA ASN A 72 -8.18 4.57 -5.67
C ASN A 72 -6.72 4.45 -6.11
N CYS A 73 -6.14 5.54 -6.63
CA CYS A 73 -4.72 5.62 -6.97
C CYS A 73 -3.99 6.41 -5.91
N GLN A 74 -2.93 5.81 -5.36
CA GLN A 74 -2.22 6.33 -4.20
C GLN A 74 -0.77 6.64 -4.56
N ALA A 75 -0.26 7.77 -4.07
CA ALA A 75 1.17 8.05 -4.10
C ALA A 75 1.85 7.22 -3.02
N VAL A 76 3.00 6.63 -3.35
CA VAL A 76 3.77 5.81 -2.42
C VAL A 76 5.05 6.54 -2.04
N ARG A 77 5.35 6.57 -0.74
CA ARG A 77 6.63 7.06 -0.24
C ARG A 77 7.22 6.09 0.77
N VAL A 78 8.54 6.03 0.88
CA VAL A 78 9.25 5.15 1.80
C VAL A 78 10.24 5.91 2.67
N GLN A 79 10.32 5.53 3.94
CA GLN A 79 11.28 6.04 4.91
C GLN A 79 11.74 4.87 5.80
N GLY A 80 12.96 4.37 5.56
CA GLY A 80 13.49 3.21 6.28
C GLY A 80 12.58 1.98 6.14
N SER A 81 11.99 1.52 7.24
CA SER A 81 11.06 0.38 7.28
C SER A 81 9.59 0.80 7.26
N THR A 82 9.28 2.05 6.90
CA THR A 82 7.90 2.56 6.81
C THR A 82 7.57 2.91 5.37
N VAL A 83 6.44 2.42 4.88
CA VAL A 83 5.84 2.83 3.62
C VAL A 83 4.58 3.65 3.90
N ARG A 84 4.44 4.77 3.22
CA ARG A 84 3.31 5.69 3.28
C ARG A 84 2.54 5.62 1.97
N PHE A 85 1.25 5.32 2.05
CA PHE A 85 0.32 5.46 0.94
C PHE A 85 -0.50 6.72 1.15
N ILE A 86 -0.58 7.58 0.15
CA ILE A 86 -1.36 8.83 0.19
C ILE A 86 -2.46 8.73 -0.87
N SER A 87 -3.71 8.81 -0.44
CA SER A 87 -4.88 8.66 -1.31
C SER A 87 -4.98 9.80 -2.33
N ASP A 88 -5.84 9.62 -3.34
CA ASP A 88 -6.17 10.65 -4.34
C ASP A 88 -4.93 11.24 -5.02
N GLN A 89 -4.06 10.33 -5.48
CA GLN A 89 -2.82 10.63 -6.18
C GLN A 89 -1.87 11.54 -5.40
N GLY A 90 -1.90 11.45 -4.06
CA GLY A 90 -1.03 12.26 -3.20
C GLY A 90 -1.70 13.48 -2.58
N ASN A 91 -2.99 13.72 -2.84
CA ASN A 91 -3.71 14.90 -2.36
C ASN A 91 -4.67 14.61 -1.19
N GLY A 92 -4.84 13.33 -0.82
CA GLY A 92 -5.77 12.88 0.21
C GLY A 92 -5.11 12.44 1.51
N GLU A 93 -5.85 11.66 2.29
CA GLU A 93 -5.38 11.08 3.54
C GLU A 93 -4.26 10.05 3.32
N TYR A 94 -3.36 9.93 4.29
CA TYR A 94 -2.27 8.98 4.23
C TYR A 94 -2.39 7.85 5.27
N ALA A 95 -1.78 6.72 4.95
CA ALA A 95 -1.61 5.58 5.83
C ALA A 95 -0.15 5.15 5.86
N ASP A 96 0.43 5.14 7.05
CA ASP A 96 1.76 4.60 7.30
C ASP A 96 1.65 3.12 7.71
N LEU A 97 2.40 2.28 7.02
CA LEU A 97 2.53 0.85 7.27
C LEU A 97 4.00 0.51 7.45
N ARG A 98 4.30 -0.33 8.43
CA ARG A 98 5.63 -0.90 8.64
C ARG A 98 5.83 -2.09 7.73
N LEU A 99 7.05 -2.22 7.24
CA LEU A 99 7.56 -3.33 6.46
C LEU A 99 8.13 -4.37 7.44
N GLN A 100 7.51 -5.55 7.51
CA GLN A 100 7.91 -6.66 8.38
C GLN A 100 8.17 -7.94 7.60
#